data_AF-A0AAU9X0M6-F1
#
_entry.id   AF-A0AAU9X0M6-F1
#
_cell.length_a   1.000
_cell.length_b   1.000
_cell.length_c   1.000
_cell.angle_alpha   90.00
_cell.angle_beta   90.00
_cell.angle_gamma   90.00
#
_symmetry.space_group_name_H-M   'P 1'
#
loop_
_entity.id
_entity.type
_entity.pdbx_description
1 polymer ?
#
loop_
_entity_poly.entity_id
_entity_poly.type
_entity_poly.pdbx_seq_one_letter_code
_entity_poly.pdbx_strand_id
1 'polypeptide(L)'
;MIANYVMETVYSLHHHHLTAWNHTLMGPPLLQRYADAIQRKGSPLPNCFGFIDGTVRPICRPQENQGIVYNGHKRVHGLKYQSVALPCGIIANMYRPVKGHNHDAGMLADSGLLQVLEHHAFLPTGNPMALYGDPAYPLRVHLVVPYRTAGITPQME
;
A
#
# COMPACT_ATOMS: atom_id res chain seq x y z
N MET A 1 -11.04 8.11 -24.45
CA MET A 1 -9.64 7.63 -24.24
C MET A 1 -9.64 6.12 -24.04
N ILE A 2 -9.19 5.33 -25.01
CA ILE A 2 -9.27 3.85 -24.99
C ILE A 2 -8.51 3.25 -23.78
N ALA A 3 -7.36 3.82 -23.40
CA ALA A 3 -6.55 3.32 -22.29
C ALA A 3 -7.28 3.34 -20.94
N ASN A 4 -8.01 4.42 -20.62
CA ASN A 4 -8.78 4.49 -19.38
C ASN A 4 -9.94 3.49 -19.38
N TYR A 5 -10.64 3.35 -20.52
CA TYR A 5 -11.76 2.42 -20.63
C TYR A 5 -11.32 0.96 -20.46
N VAL A 6 -10.20 0.56 -21.11
CA VAL A 6 -9.65 -0.79 -20.96
C VAL A 6 -9.19 -1.02 -19.52
N MET A 7 -8.47 -0.08 -18.91
CA MET A 7 -8.04 -0.20 -17.52
C MET A 7 -9.21 -0.28 -16.53
N GLU A 8 -10.25 0.52 -16.72
CA GLU A 8 -11.46 0.47 -15.89
C GLU A 8 -12.21 -0.85 -16.09
N THR A 9 -12.30 -1.35 -17.31
CA THR A 9 -12.95 -2.63 -17.61
C THR A 9 -12.20 -3.79 -16.95
N VAL A 10 -10.89 -3.88 -17.16
CA VAL A 10 -10.04 -4.89 -16.53
C VAL A 10 -10.16 -4.83 -15.01
N TYR A 11 -10.12 -3.62 -14.44
CA TYR A 11 -10.29 -3.45 -13.01
C TYR A 11 -11.69 -3.90 -12.54
N SER A 12 -12.76 -3.47 -13.20
CA SER A 12 -14.12 -3.86 -12.81
C SER A 12 -14.31 -5.38 -12.77
N LEU A 13 -13.71 -6.09 -13.72
CA LEU A 13 -13.84 -7.54 -13.85
C LEU A 13 -12.89 -8.30 -12.91
N HIS A 14 -11.66 -7.81 -12.73
CA HIS A 14 -10.57 -8.60 -12.11
C HIS A 14 -9.97 -8.00 -10.84
N HIS A 15 -10.45 -6.85 -10.34
CA HIS A 15 -9.87 -6.22 -9.14
C HIS A 15 -9.88 -7.14 -7.92
N HIS A 16 -10.86 -8.03 -7.79
CA HIS A 16 -10.95 -8.98 -6.68
C HIS A 16 -9.73 -9.92 -6.60
N HIS A 17 -9.04 -10.20 -7.72
CA HIS A 17 -7.78 -10.96 -7.68
C HIS A 17 -6.59 -10.14 -7.15
N LEU A 18 -6.68 -8.81 -7.23
CA LEU A 18 -5.64 -7.88 -6.78
C LEU A 18 -5.87 -7.38 -5.36
N THR A 19 -7.13 -7.35 -4.90
CA THR A 19 -7.51 -6.81 -3.59
C THR A 19 -7.82 -7.88 -2.55
N ALA A 20 -8.15 -9.12 -2.96
CA ALA A 20 -8.42 -10.21 -2.02
C ALA A 20 -7.15 -10.69 -1.30
N TRP A 21 -7.34 -11.26 -0.12
CA TRP A 21 -6.26 -11.89 0.63
C TRP A 21 -5.77 -13.16 -0.07
N ASN A 22 -4.56 -13.12 -0.61
CA ASN A 22 -3.95 -14.29 -1.24
C ASN A 22 -3.30 -15.19 -0.16
N HIS A 23 -4.00 -16.24 0.25
CA HIS A 23 -3.51 -17.20 1.26
C HIS A 23 -2.23 -17.95 0.85
N THR A 24 -1.93 -18.04 -0.45
CA THR A 24 -0.70 -18.67 -0.95
C THR A 24 0.52 -17.76 -0.77
N LEU A 25 0.34 -16.44 -0.89
CA LEU A 25 1.43 -15.47 -0.72
C LEU A 25 1.51 -14.89 0.70
N MET A 26 0.37 -14.75 1.37
CA MET A 26 0.19 -14.10 2.68
C MET A 26 -0.39 -15.06 3.72
N GLY A 27 -0.08 -16.35 3.61
CA GLY A 27 -0.40 -17.32 4.66
C GLY A 27 0.45 -17.10 5.93
N PRO A 28 -0.03 -17.50 7.13
CA PRO A 28 0.67 -17.20 8.39
C PRO A 28 2.15 -17.63 8.44
N PRO A 29 2.56 -18.81 7.92
CA PRO A 29 3.98 -19.19 7.90
C PRO A 29 4.85 -18.26 7.05
N LEU A 30 4.31 -17.72 5.95
CA LEU A 30 5.01 -16.78 5.09
C LEU A 30 5.08 -15.39 5.71
N LEU A 31 4.02 -14.93 6.38
CA LEU A 31 4.04 -13.67 7.12
C LEU A 31 5.19 -13.63 8.13
N GLN A 32 5.38 -14.70 8.91
CA GLN A 32 6.50 -14.82 9.82
C GLN A 32 7.84 -14.75 9.09
N ARG A 33 7.98 -15.52 7.99
CA ARG A 33 9.22 -15.54 7.20
C ARG A 33 9.58 -14.16 6.65
N TYR A 34 8.59 -13.40 6.21
CA TYR A 34 8.78 -12.03 5.73
C TYR A 34 9.21 -11.10 6.87
N ALA A 35 8.57 -11.21 8.04
CA ALA A 35 8.93 -10.42 9.19
C ALA A 35 10.34 -10.70 9.70
N ASP A 36 10.73 -11.98 9.77
CA ASP A 36 12.10 -12.34 10.14
C ASP A 36 13.11 -11.79 9.12
N ALA A 37 12.77 -11.79 7.82
CA ALA A 37 13.64 -11.25 6.78
C ALA A 37 13.82 -9.73 6.90
N ILE A 38 12.73 -9.00 7.18
CA ILE A 38 12.75 -7.56 7.43
C ILE A 38 13.53 -7.24 8.70
N GLN A 39 13.31 -7.99 9.78
CA GLN A 39 14.02 -7.83 11.05
C GLN A 39 15.51 -8.10 10.92
N ARG A 40 15.92 -9.16 10.20
CA ARG A 40 17.34 -9.45 9.92
C ARG A 40 18.04 -8.33 9.15
N LYS A 41 17.31 -7.48 8.43
CA LYS A 41 17.84 -6.29 7.75
C LYS A 41 17.95 -5.07 8.67
N GLY A 42 17.64 -5.21 9.96
CA GLY A 42 17.77 -4.16 10.97
C GLY A 42 16.47 -3.46 11.32
N SER A 43 15.32 -3.97 10.88
CA SER A 43 14.03 -3.38 11.29
C SER A 43 13.80 -3.57 12.79
N PRO A 44 13.41 -2.51 13.53
CA PRO A 44 13.03 -2.62 14.93
C PRO A 44 11.64 -3.24 15.12
N LEU A 45 10.88 -3.46 14.04
CA LEU A 45 9.53 -4.02 14.07
C LEU A 45 9.58 -5.54 13.83
N PRO A 46 9.47 -6.38 14.87
CA PRO A 46 9.58 -7.83 14.74
C PRO A 46 8.39 -8.48 14.00
N ASN A 47 7.28 -7.75 13.86
CA ASN A 47 6.04 -8.25 13.24
C ASN A 47 5.72 -7.57 11.90
N CYS A 48 6.66 -6.81 11.32
CA CYS A 48 6.46 -6.14 10.05
C CYS A 48 6.67 -7.11 8.88
N PHE A 49 5.65 -7.43 8.10
CA PHE A 49 5.76 -8.43 7.01
C PHE A 49 5.79 -7.84 5.61
N GLY A 50 5.58 -6.53 5.45
CA GLY A 50 5.51 -5.90 4.14
C GLY A 50 5.34 -4.39 4.23
N PHE A 51 5.34 -3.75 3.06
CA PHE A 51 5.35 -2.29 2.93
C PHE A 51 4.17 -1.83 2.09
N ILE A 52 3.47 -0.79 2.53
CA ILE A 52 2.40 -0.15 1.79
C ILE A 52 2.83 1.22 1.31
N ASP A 53 2.57 1.52 0.03
CA ASP A 53 2.88 2.82 -0.55
C ASP A 53 1.89 3.21 -1.64
N GLY A 54 1.69 4.53 -1.78
CA GLY A 54 0.93 5.16 -2.84
C GLY A 54 1.84 5.60 -3.99
N THR A 55 1.93 4.80 -5.04
CA THR A 55 2.80 5.10 -6.19
C THR A 55 2.06 5.79 -7.33
N VAL A 56 2.63 6.89 -7.84
CA VAL A 56 2.19 7.54 -9.09
C VAL A 56 2.92 6.92 -10.28
N ARG A 57 2.17 6.47 -11.28
CA ARG A 57 2.69 5.98 -12.56
C ARG A 57 2.45 7.01 -13.66
N PRO A 58 3.51 7.63 -14.23
CA PRO A 58 3.37 8.62 -15.28
C PRO A 58 2.68 8.05 -16.52
N ILE A 59 1.86 8.89 -17.15
CA ILE A 59 1.22 8.62 -18.44
C ILE A 59 1.44 9.79 -19.39
N CYS A 60 1.22 9.56 -20.67
CA CYS A 60 1.17 10.65 -21.64
C CYS A 60 0.09 11.67 -21.25
N ARG A 61 0.36 12.96 -21.49
CA ARG A 61 -0.61 14.03 -21.24
C ARG A 61 -1.87 13.77 -22.07
N PRO A 62 -3.04 13.58 -21.44
CA PRO A 62 -4.26 13.34 -22.19
C PRO A 62 -4.75 14.64 -22.84
N GLN A 63 -5.51 14.55 -23.93
CA GLN A 63 -6.12 15.73 -24.54
C GLN A 63 -7.28 16.26 -23.70
N GLU A 64 -8.12 15.35 -23.19
CA GLU A 64 -9.28 15.64 -22.34
C GLU A 64 -8.98 15.31 -20.87
N ASN A 65 -9.71 15.94 -19.93
CA ASN A 65 -9.69 15.61 -18.50
C ASN A 65 -8.29 15.63 -17.84
N GLN A 66 -7.38 16.48 -18.33
CA GLN A 66 -6.00 16.59 -17.85
C GLN A 66 -5.91 16.83 -16.33
N GLY A 67 -6.76 17.71 -15.80
CA GLY A 67 -6.77 18.03 -14.37
C GLY A 67 -7.08 16.83 -13.47
N ILE A 68 -7.75 15.80 -13.98
CA ILE A 68 -8.12 14.60 -13.21
C ILE A 68 -6.91 13.71 -12.93
N VAL A 69 -5.99 13.62 -13.89
CA VAL A 69 -4.80 12.75 -13.81
C VAL A 69 -3.53 13.54 -13.54
N TYR A 70 -3.61 14.86 -13.41
CA TYR A 70 -2.44 15.67 -13.06
C TYR A 70 -2.16 15.58 -11.55
N ASN A 71 -0.96 15.13 -11.20
CA ASN A 71 -0.48 15.12 -9.82
C ASN A 71 0.36 16.37 -9.57
N GLY A 72 -0.16 17.31 -8.77
CA GLY A 72 0.52 18.57 -8.49
C GLY A 72 1.84 18.43 -7.70
N HIS A 73 1.94 17.43 -6.83
CA HIS A 73 3.14 17.20 -6.02
C HIS A 73 4.32 16.71 -6.88
N LYS A 74 4.07 15.75 -7.79
CA LYS A 74 5.08 15.20 -8.71
C LYS A 74 5.19 15.99 -10.03
N ARG A 75 4.25 16.91 -10.30
CA ARG A 75 4.15 17.73 -11.52
C ARG A 75 4.10 16.92 -12.82
N VAL A 76 3.43 15.77 -12.77
CA VAL A 76 3.25 14.86 -13.92
C VAL A 76 1.81 14.44 -14.08
N HIS A 77 1.41 14.10 -15.31
CA HIS A 77 0.17 13.37 -15.54
C HIS A 77 0.43 11.90 -15.20
N GLY A 78 -0.38 11.31 -14.32
CA GLY A 78 -0.16 9.97 -13.84
C GLY A 78 -1.37 9.38 -13.15
N LEU A 79 -1.40 8.05 -13.10
CA LEU A 79 -2.38 7.29 -12.33
C LEU A 79 -1.76 6.93 -10.98
N LYS A 80 -2.51 7.08 -9.90
CA LYS A 80 -2.04 6.75 -8.55
C LYS A 80 -2.60 5.39 -8.14
N TYR A 81 -1.75 4.52 -7.61
CA TYR A 81 -2.08 3.19 -7.12
C TYR A 81 -1.61 3.05 -5.69
N GLN A 82 -2.34 2.29 -4.88
CA GLN A 82 -1.83 1.81 -3.60
C GLN A 82 -1.41 0.35 -3.78
N SER A 83 -0.23 -0.01 -3.29
CA SER A 83 0.25 -1.39 -3.36
C SER A 83 0.92 -1.84 -2.08
N VAL A 84 0.78 -3.13 -1.77
CA VAL A 84 1.49 -3.81 -0.70
C VAL A 84 2.61 -4.66 -1.31
N ALA A 85 3.85 -4.30 -1.03
CA ALA A 85 5.04 -5.01 -1.47
C ALA A 85 5.56 -5.94 -0.36
N LEU A 86 5.84 -7.19 -0.71
CA LEU A 86 6.45 -8.17 0.17
C LEU A 86 7.99 -8.20 0.02
N PRO A 87 8.74 -8.69 1.03
CA PRO A 87 10.20 -8.81 0.96
C PRO A 87 10.73 -9.70 -0.18
N CYS A 88 9.88 -10.57 -0.75
CA CYS A 88 10.22 -11.37 -1.92
C CYS A 88 10.12 -10.61 -3.26
N GLY A 89 9.73 -9.33 -3.23
CA GLY A 89 9.60 -8.47 -4.42
C GLY A 89 8.23 -8.55 -5.10
N ILE A 90 7.31 -9.38 -4.59
CA ILE A 90 5.96 -9.54 -5.14
C ILE A 90 5.02 -8.48 -4.54
N ILE A 91 4.14 -7.95 -5.40
CA ILE A 91 3.01 -7.12 -4.96
C ILE A 91 1.88 -8.06 -4.54
N ALA A 92 1.57 -8.07 -3.25
CA ALA A 92 0.55 -8.96 -2.68
C ALA A 92 -0.86 -8.39 -2.70
N ASN A 93 -0.97 -7.07 -2.78
CA ASN A 93 -2.25 -6.37 -2.88
C ASN A 93 -2.06 -5.10 -3.71
N MET A 94 -3.02 -4.77 -4.57
CA MET A 94 -3.01 -3.54 -5.35
C MET A 94 -4.42 -2.96 -5.47
N TYR A 95 -4.56 -1.71 -5.05
CA TYR A 95 -5.79 -0.95 -5.17
C TYR A 95 -5.68 0.14 -6.26
N ARG A 96 -6.68 0.13 -7.14
CA ARG A 96 -7.15 1.08 -8.17
C ARG A 96 -6.19 2.17 -8.71
N PRO A 97 -6.22 2.47 -10.02
CA PRO A 97 -5.83 3.79 -10.53
C PRO A 97 -6.86 4.86 -10.10
N VAL A 98 -6.56 5.61 -9.05
CA VAL A 98 -7.44 6.71 -8.59
C VAL A 98 -7.00 8.03 -9.21
N LYS A 99 -7.91 9.01 -9.26
CA LYS A 99 -7.61 10.39 -9.70
C LYS A 99 -6.37 10.90 -8.97
N GLY A 100 -5.47 11.58 -9.68
CA GLY A 100 -4.11 11.89 -9.21
C GLY A 100 -4.02 12.75 -7.95
N HIS A 101 -5.14 13.32 -7.50
CA HIS A 101 -5.27 14.18 -6.31
C HIS A 101 -5.67 13.44 -5.02
N ASN A 102 -5.95 12.13 -5.05
CA ASN A 102 -6.36 11.42 -3.83
C ASN A 102 -5.18 11.18 -2.88
N HIS A 103 -5.39 11.53 -1.61
CA HIS A 103 -4.45 11.29 -0.52
C HIS A 103 -4.35 9.78 -0.21
N ASP A 104 -3.19 9.34 0.28
CA ASP A 104 -2.91 7.93 0.58
C ASP A 104 -3.86 7.35 1.63
N ALA A 105 -4.21 8.14 2.66
CA ALA A 105 -5.23 7.77 3.64
C ALA A 105 -6.63 7.57 3.01
N GLY A 106 -6.99 8.36 2.01
CA GLY A 106 -8.26 8.21 1.29
C GLY A 106 -8.29 6.90 0.49
N MET A 107 -7.21 6.59 -0.22
CA MET A 107 -7.09 5.31 -0.92
C MET A 107 -7.14 4.12 0.03
N LEU A 108 -6.50 4.22 1.20
CA LEU A 108 -6.57 3.18 2.22
C LEU A 108 -8.00 2.92 2.67
N ALA A 109 -8.77 3.98 2.94
CA ALA A 109 -10.17 3.85 3.34
C ALA A 109 -11.02 3.20 2.24
N ASP A 110 -10.86 3.64 0.99
CA ASP A 110 -11.62 3.12 -0.14
C ASP A 110 -11.22 1.67 -0.53
N SER A 111 -9.99 1.27 -0.20
CA SER A 111 -9.46 -0.07 -0.55
C SER A 111 -10.04 -1.20 0.28
N GLY A 112 -10.56 -0.92 1.47
CA GLY A 112 -10.98 -1.96 2.42
C GLY A 112 -9.80 -2.78 3.01
N LEU A 113 -8.55 -2.40 2.76
CA LEU A 113 -7.38 -3.18 3.14
C LEU A 113 -7.25 -3.33 4.65
N LEU A 114 -7.62 -2.33 5.45
CA LEU A 114 -7.56 -2.42 6.91
C LEU A 114 -8.47 -3.54 7.43
N GLN A 115 -9.67 -3.66 6.90
CA GLN A 115 -10.61 -4.73 7.26
C GLN A 115 -10.03 -6.10 6.88
N VAL A 116 -9.41 -6.23 5.71
CA VAL A 116 -8.75 -7.47 5.28
C VAL A 116 -7.63 -7.85 6.24
N LEU A 117 -6.79 -6.88 6.64
CA LEU A 117 -5.70 -7.12 7.59
C LEU A 117 -6.24 -7.54 8.97
N GLU A 118 -7.28 -6.88 9.48
CA GLU A 118 -7.92 -7.19 10.76
C GLU A 118 -8.55 -8.59 10.81
N HIS A 119 -8.82 -9.23 9.68
CA HIS A 119 -9.35 -10.60 9.64
C HIS A 119 -8.27 -11.66 9.42
N HIS A 120 -7.16 -11.31 8.75
CA HIS A 120 -6.22 -12.30 8.23
C HIS A 120 -4.76 -12.14 8.68
N ALA A 121 -4.33 -10.94 9.10
CA ALA A 121 -2.93 -10.65 9.38
C ALA A 121 -2.53 -11.05 10.81
N PHE A 122 -2.67 -12.34 11.11
CA PHE A 122 -2.26 -12.95 12.37
C PHE A 122 -1.35 -14.15 12.16
N LEU A 123 -0.45 -14.37 13.10
CA LEU A 123 0.25 -15.64 13.24
C LEU A 123 -0.70 -16.73 13.75
N PRO A 124 -0.35 -18.03 13.60
CA PRO A 124 -1.14 -19.12 14.18
C PRO A 124 -1.30 -19.01 15.72
N THR A 125 -0.38 -18.30 16.38
CA THR A 125 -0.42 -18.01 17.81
C THR A 125 -1.37 -16.88 18.19
N GLY A 126 -2.03 -16.23 17.22
CA GLY A 126 -2.91 -15.07 17.42
C GLY A 126 -2.20 -13.72 17.52
N ASN A 127 -0.87 -13.68 17.36
CA ASN A 127 -0.12 -12.42 17.39
C ASN A 127 -0.36 -11.62 16.10
N PRO A 128 -0.64 -10.30 16.19
CA PRO A 128 -0.92 -9.47 15.03
C PRO A 128 0.35 -9.16 14.23
N MET A 129 0.22 -9.22 12.90
CA MET A 129 1.24 -8.84 11.93
C MET A 129 0.89 -7.49 11.32
N ALA A 130 1.91 -6.68 11.00
CA ALA A 130 1.70 -5.32 10.51
C ALA A 130 2.39 -5.04 9.17
N LEU A 131 1.79 -4.15 8.39
CA LEU A 131 2.45 -3.47 7.30
C LEU A 131 3.15 -2.22 7.81
N TYR A 132 4.21 -1.81 7.12
CA TYR A 132 4.84 -0.51 7.33
C TYR A 132 4.48 0.45 6.19
N GLY A 133 3.95 1.62 6.54
CA GLY A 133 3.57 2.66 5.59
C GLY A 133 4.29 3.98 5.88
N ASP A 134 4.18 4.92 4.94
CA ASP A 134 4.66 6.28 5.12
C ASP A 134 3.84 7.08 6.16
N PRO A 135 4.28 8.28 6.59
CA PRO A 135 3.55 9.10 7.57
C PRO A 135 2.13 9.51 7.16
N ALA A 136 1.78 9.45 5.86
CA ALA A 136 0.48 9.86 5.35
C ALA A 136 -0.62 8.85 5.72
N TYR A 137 -0.25 7.62 6.08
CA TYR A 137 -1.16 6.62 6.60
C TYR A 137 -1.46 6.79 8.11
N PRO A 138 -2.62 6.31 8.59
CA PRO A 138 -2.94 6.28 10.01
C PRO A 138 -2.21 5.15 10.74
N LEU A 139 -1.83 5.40 12.00
CA LEU A 139 -1.29 4.37 12.89
C LEU A 139 -2.42 3.42 13.36
N ARG A 140 -2.22 2.11 13.18
CA ARG A 140 -3.12 1.01 13.56
C ARG A 140 -2.31 -0.23 13.98
N VAL A 141 -2.98 -1.23 14.55
CA VAL A 141 -2.36 -2.50 14.96
C VAL A 141 -1.69 -3.21 13.77
N HIS A 142 -2.39 -3.28 12.63
CA HIS A 142 -1.89 -3.93 11.41
C HIS A 142 -1.22 -2.96 10.42
N LEU A 143 -1.07 -1.68 10.78
CA LEU A 143 -0.41 -0.67 9.93
C LEU A 143 0.38 0.31 10.79
N VAL A 144 1.70 0.16 10.77
CA VAL A 144 2.64 1.00 11.51
C VAL A 144 3.22 2.05 10.57
N VAL A 145 3.40 3.26 11.08
CA VAL A 145 3.99 4.39 10.36
C VAL A 145 5.12 5.00 11.19
N PRO A 146 6.11 5.65 10.56
CA PRO A 146 7.13 6.39 11.30
C PRO A 146 6.52 7.53 12.12
N TYR A 147 7.26 7.96 13.14
CA TYR A 147 6.87 9.11 13.96
C TYR A 147 6.68 10.35 13.08
N ARG A 148 5.55 11.04 13.25
CA ARG A 148 5.25 12.29 12.53
C ARG A 148 6.01 13.41 13.22
N THR A 149 7.14 13.83 12.65
CA THR A 149 7.98 14.89 13.18
C THR A 149 7.25 16.23 13.22
N ALA A 150 6.79 16.63 14.41
CA ALA A 150 6.80 18.02 14.81
C ALA A 150 8.01 18.21 15.74
N GLY A 151 9.20 18.40 15.15
CA GLY A 151 10.46 18.67 15.87
C GLY A 151 11.19 17.42 16.37
N ILE A 152 12.33 17.10 15.75
CA ILE A 152 13.33 16.20 16.33
C ILE A 152 14.04 17.00 17.42
N THR A 153 13.99 16.55 18.67
CA THR A 153 14.86 17.11 19.71
C THR A 153 16.29 16.60 19.51
N PRO A 154 17.34 17.41 19.79
CA PRO A 154 18.75 17.10 19.47
C PRO A 154 19.36 15.85 20.12
N GLN A 155 18.57 15.05 20.86
CA GLN A 155 19.02 13.88 21.60
C GLN A 155 18.87 12.57 20.81
N MET A 156 18.48 12.64 19.54
CA MET A 156 18.30 11.48 18.65
C MET A 156 19.33 11.40 17.51
N GLU A 157 20.37 12.25 17.54
CA GLU A 157 21.61 12.08 16.75
C GLU A 157 22.65 11.30 17.55
#